data_AF-A0A9W4JBR7-F1
#
_entry.id   AF-A0A9W4JBR7-F1
#
_cell.length_a   1.000
_cell.length_b   1.000
_cell.length_c   1.000
_cell.angle_alpha   90.00
_cell.angle_beta   90.00
_cell.angle_gamma   90.00
#
_symmetry.space_group_name_H-M   'P 1'
#
loop_
_entity.id
_entity.type
_entity.pdbx_description
1 polymer ?
#
loop_
_entity_poly.entity_id
_entity_poly.type
_entity_poly.pdbx_seq_one_letter_code
_entity_poly.pdbx_strand_id
1 'polypeptide(L)'
;MVSSSMHPYWPLQANLVNYVPNTMSVPALLGIFALATLTVVGSTSVLMTGQKSMLSRQDKVLTAWFVFSGCIHLILEGYFV
;
A
#
# COMPACT_ATOMS: atom_id res chain seq x y z
N MET A 1 0.50 1.24 -38.59
CA MET A 1 -0.41 0.35 -37.83
C MET A 1 0.14 0.25 -36.43
N VAL A 2 -0.56 0.79 -35.43
CA VAL A 2 -0.12 0.70 -34.03
C VAL A 2 -0.31 -0.76 -33.61
N SER A 3 0.77 -1.48 -33.35
CA SER A 3 0.70 -2.80 -32.72
C SER A 3 0.07 -2.62 -31.35
N SER A 4 -1.18 -3.06 -31.19
CA SER A 4 -1.84 -3.17 -29.90
C SER A 4 -1.02 -4.13 -29.03
N SER A 5 -0.24 -3.59 -28.10
CA SER A 5 0.54 -4.40 -27.15
C SER A 5 -0.44 -5.20 -26.29
N MET A 6 -0.16 -6.49 -26.08
CA MET A 6 -1.05 -7.38 -25.29
C MET A 6 -1.13 -6.97 -23.82
N HIS A 7 -0.14 -6.21 -23.36
CA HIS A 7 -0.06 -5.64 -22.02
C HIS A 7 0.51 -4.20 -22.08
N PRO A 8 0.32 -3.40 -21.01
CA PRO A 8 0.82 -2.02 -20.95
C PRO A 8 2.26 -1.90 -20.43
N TYR A 9 2.87 -2.99 -19.96
CA TYR A 9 4.22 -2.95 -19.36
C TYR A 9 5.35 -2.86 -20.40
N TRP A 10 6.41 -2.11 -20.09
CA TRP A 10 7.64 -2.06 -20.90
C TRP A 10 8.61 -3.19 -20.48
N PRO A 11 9.29 -3.87 -21.43
CA PRO A 11 9.22 -3.72 -22.88
C PRO A 11 7.93 -4.29 -23.49
N LEU A 12 7.35 -3.58 -24.45
CA LEU A 12 6.03 -3.93 -25.05
C LEU A 12 6.02 -5.27 -25.81
N GLN A 13 7.20 -5.77 -26.18
CA GLN A 13 7.40 -7.04 -26.89
C GLN A 13 7.58 -8.23 -25.92
N ALA A 14 7.56 -8.00 -24.60
CA ALA A 14 7.67 -9.08 -23.63
C ALA A 14 6.52 -10.08 -23.81
N ASN A 15 6.83 -11.37 -23.77
CA ASN A 15 5.79 -12.40 -23.74
C ASN A 15 5.38 -12.66 -22.28
N LEU A 16 4.38 -11.93 -21.80
CA LEU A 16 3.81 -12.13 -20.46
C LEU A 16 2.75 -13.25 -20.50
N VAL A 17 3.21 -14.49 -20.33
CA VAL A 17 2.34 -15.67 -20.30
C VAL A 17 1.30 -15.52 -19.19
N ASN A 18 0.03 -15.76 -19.52
CA ASN A 18 -1.12 -15.64 -18.61
C ASN A 18 -1.33 -14.22 -18.04
N TYR A 19 -0.89 -13.17 -18.75
CA TYR A 19 -1.25 -11.81 -18.37
C TYR A 19 -2.77 -11.62 -18.39
N VAL A 20 -3.30 -11.12 -17.28
CA VAL A 20 -4.70 -10.72 -17.12
C VAL A 20 -4.72 -9.28 -16.59
N PRO A 21 -5.41 -8.34 -17.27
CA PRO A 21 -5.58 -6.98 -16.76
C PRO A 21 -6.31 -6.98 -15.41
N ASN A 22 -5.95 -6.03 -14.55
CA ASN A 22 -6.65 -5.82 -13.28
C ASN A 22 -8.14 -5.55 -13.52
N THR A 23 -9.00 -6.20 -12.73
CA THR A 23 -10.45 -5.96 -12.73
C THR A 23 -10.81 -4.64 -12.03
N MET A 24 -9.97 -4.19 -11.10
CA MET A 24 -10.10 -2.90 -10.41
C MET A 24 -9.31 -1.82 -11.14
N SER A 25 -9.92 -0.63 -11.26
CA SER A 25 -9.25 0.56 -11.80
C SER A 25 -8.22 1.12 -10.81
N VAL A 26 -7.22 1.85 -11.32
CA VAL A 26 -6.20 2.51 -10.49
C VAL A 26 -6.82 3.42 -9.42
N PRO A 27 -7.82 4.28 -9.72
CA PRO A 27 -8.46 5.10 -8.68
C PRO A 27 -9.15 4.28 -7.58
N ALA A 28 -9.75 3.13 -7.91
CA ALA A 28 -10.37 2.26 -6.92
C ALA A 28 -9.33 1.66 -5.97
N LEU A 29 -8.20 1.20 -6.51
CA LEU A 29 -7.07 0.69 -5.73
C LEU A 29 -6.48 1.77 -4.81
N LEU A 30 -6.30 2.99 -5.32
CA LEU A 30 -5.83 4.12 -4.51
C LEU A 30 -6.81 4.49 -3.39
N GLY A 31 -8.12 4.42 -3.65
CA GLY A 31 -9.15 4.66 -2.63
C GLY A 31 -9.08 3.62 -1.49
N ILE A 32 -8.95 2.34 -1.84
CA ILE A 32 -8.78 1.24 -0.87
C ILE A 32 -7.49 1.44 -0.07
N PHE A 33 -6.38 1.77 -0.73
CA PHE A 33 -5.10 2.02 -0.07
C PHE A 33 -5.17 3.21 0.89
N ALA A 34 -5.83 4.30 0.49
CA ALA A 34 -6.04 5.47 1.35
C ALA A 34 -6.87 5.12 2.59
N LEU A 35 -7.97 4.36 2.42
CA LEU A 35 -8.79 3.90 3.54
C LEU A 35 -8.01 2.98 4.50
N ALA A 36 -7.23 2.05 3.96
CA ALA A 36 -6.36 1.18 4.74
C ALA A 36 -5.30 1.98 5.51
N THR A 37 -4.68 2.96 4.86
CA THR A 37 -3.71 3.87 5.48
C THR A 37 -4.33 4.64 6.65
N LEU A 38 -5.50 5.25 6.45
CA LEU A 38 -6.24 5.95 7.51
C LEU A 38 -6.59 5.02 8.67
N THR A 39 -6.96 3.77 8.37
CA THR A 39 -7.29 2.77 9.38
C THR A 39 -6.05 2.39 10.21
N VAL A 40 -4.91 2.13 9.57
CA VAL A 40 -3.66 1.77 10.27
C VAL A 40 -3.12 2.94 11.10
N VAL A 41 -3.00 4.13 10.51
CA VAL A 41 -2.50 5.31 11.21
C VAL A 41 -3.47 5.76 12.30
N GLY A 42 -4.78 5.71 12.04
CA GLY A 42 -5.83 6.06 12.99
C GLY A 42 -5.86 5.12 14.19
N SER A 43 -5.86 3.81 13.97
CA SER A 43 -5.82 2.82 15.04
C SER A 43 -4.55 2.93 15.88
N THR A 44 -3.38 3.07 15.23
CA THR A 44 -2.10 3.32 15.93
C THR A 44 -2.19 4.57 16.79
N SER A 45 -2.73 5.67 16.26
CA SER A 45 -2.89 6.92 17.00
C SER A 45 -3.82 6.76 18.21
N VAL A 46 -4.96 6.09 18.05
CA VAL A 46 -5.91 5.81 19.15
C VAL A 46 -5.24 4.99 20.25
N LEU A 47 -4.51 3.93 19.91
CA LEU A 47 -3.77 3.12 20.88
C LEU A 47 -2.72 3.94 21.64
N MET A 48 -2.09 4.91 20.96
CA MET A 48 -1.12 5.83 21.58
C MET A 48 -1.77 6.91 22.46
N THR A 49 -3.06 7.25 22.27
CA THR A 49 -3.73 8.25 23.14
C THR A 49 -3.92 7.78 24.58
N GLY A 50 -4.02 6.46 24.80
CA GLY A 50 -4.08 5.88 26.16
C GLY A 50 -2.75 5.97 26.93
N GLN A 51 -1.64 6.23 26.23
CA GLN A 51 -0.29 6.33 26.77
C GLN A 51 -0.02 7.79 27.21
N LYS A 52 -0.71 8.25 28.26
CA LYS A 52 -0.90 9.68 28.60
C LYS A 52 0.36 10.52 28.91
N SER A 53 1.59 9.99 28.99
CA SER A 53 2.74 10.83 29.37
C SER A 53 4.14 10.41 28.89
N MET A 54 4.34 9.28 28.19
CA MET A 54 5.70 8.78 27.94
C MET A 54 6.30 9.15 26.58
N LEU A 55 5.48 9.46 25.58
CA LEU A 55 5.95 9.57 24.20
C LEU A 55 5.81 10.99 23.67
N SER A 56 6.92 11.52 23.14
CA SER A 56 6.92 12.80 22.45
C SER A 56 6.06 12.74 21.18
N ARG A 57 5.72 13.90 20.61
CA ARG A 57 5.02 13.95 19.32
C ARG A 57 5.83 13.26 18.21
N GLN A 58 7.16 13.35 18.26
CA GLN A 58 8.04 12.71 17.29
C GLN A 58 7.97 11.20 17.39
N ASP A 59 8.02 10.64 18.62
CA ASP A 59 7.93 9.19 18.84
C ASP A 59 6.60 8.63 18.34
N LYS A 60 5.51 9.38 18.49
CA LYS A 60 4.19 9.01 17.97
C LYS A 60 4.16 8.92 16.45
N VAL A 61 4.75 9.91 15.77
CA VAL A 61 4.85 9.92 14.30
C VAL A 61 5.75 8.78 13.82
N LEU A 62 6.91 8.58 14.45
CA LEU A 62 7.83 7.50 14.10
C LEU A 62 7.18 6.13 14.31
N THR A 63 6.47 5.93 15.42
CA THR A 63 5.74 4.67 15.66
C THR A 63 4.67 4.43 14.60
N ALA A 64 3.86 5.45 14.28
CA ALA A 64 2.86 5.33 13.21
C ALA A 64 3.49 5.00 11.85
N TRP A 65 4.64 5.62 11.53
CA TRP A 65 5.43 5.32 10.33
C TRP A 65 5.92 3.87 10.32
N PHE A 66 6.51 3.39 11.42
CA PHE A 66 6.99 2.01 11.55
C PHE A 66 5.87 0.98 11.39
N VAL A 67 4.73 1.20 12.06
CA VAL A 67 3.57 0.31 11.94
C VAL A 67 3.06 0.30 10.50
N PHE A 68 2.92 1.47 9.87
CA PHE A 68 2.47 1.57 8.48
C PHE A 68 3.43 0.88 7.49
N SER A 69 4.73 1.14 7.60
CA SER A 69 5.76 0.49 6.79
C SER A 69 5.76 -1.03 7.00
N GLY A 70 5.67 -1.49 8.25
CA GLY A 70 5.55 -2.91 8.56
C GLY A 70 4.33 -3.56 7.91
N CYS A 71 3.17 -2.89 7.92
CA CYS A 71 1.98 -3.37 7.21
C CYS A 71 2.19 -3.47 5.70
N ILE A 72 2.86 -2.50 5.07
CA ILE A 72 3.19 -2.58 3.64
C ILE A 72 4.07 -3.81 3.36
N HIS A 73 5.13 -4.01 4.14
CA HIS A 73 6.04 -5.14 3.94
C HIS A 73 5.37 -6.49 4.18
N LEU A 74 4.56 -6.63 5.23
CA LEU A 74 3.98 -7.92 5.59
C LEU A 74 2.75 -8.29 4.76
N ILE A 75 1.92 -7.31 4.39
CA ILE A 75 0.64 -7.57 3.71
C ILE A 75 0.76 -7.39 2.21
N LEU A 76 1.37 -6.29 1.74
CA LEU A 76 1.48 -6.02 0.31
C LEU A 76 2.70 -6.72 -0.27
N GLU A 77 3.91 -6.38 0.19
CA GLU A 77 5.13 -6.99 -0.37
C GLU A 77 5.22 -8.47 -0.05
N GLY A 78 4.83 -8.87 1.17
CA GLY A 78 4.80 -10.27 1.60
C GLY A 78 3.83 -11.14 0.80
N TYR A 79 2.81 -10.56 0.16
CA TYR A 79 1.95 -11.29 -0.77
C TYR A 79 2.66 -11.61 -2.10
N PHE A 80 3.66 -10.83 -2.49
CA PHE A 80 4.42 -11.01 -3.74
C PHE A 80 5.68 -11.86 -3.60
N VAL A 81 6.08 -12.21 -2.37
CA VAL A 81 7.20 -13.12 -2.06
C VAL A 81 6.71 -14.56 -2.06
#